data_AF-A0A920LTF5-F1
#
_entry.id   AF-A0A920LTF5-F1
#
_cell.length_a   1.000
_cell.length_b   1.000
_cell.length_c   1.000
_cell.angle_alpha   90.00
_cell.angle_beta   90.00
_cell.angle_gamma   90.00
#
_symmetry.space_group_name_H-M   'P 1'
#
loop_
_entity.id
_entity.type
_entity.pdbx_description
1 polymer ?
#
loop_
_entity_poly.entity_id
_entity_poly.type
_entity_poly.pdbx_seq_one_letter_code
_entity_poly.pdbx_strand_id
1 'polypeptide(L)'
;MAFTAAYWILHYYKPKQIAFMGCDMIYPKSGPTHFYGSGDPDPLRDDISLTSLEACAARFYVFALQQGCETVNLSNLSSRLIFPRANETRSGLPSELLILNEKAVKTALKLETELGYFVLSGRYWKVSNLIERKQMQKLDELWISAVPEALTKHL
;
A
#
# COMPACT_ATOMS: atom_id res chain seq x y z
N MET A 1 -1.49 -10.07 1.47
CA MET A 1 -2.80 -10.58 0.95
C MET A 1 -3.70 -9.46 0.43
N ALA A 2 -4.07 -8.46 1.24
CA ALA A 2 -5.00 -7.41 0.81
C ALA A 2 -4.56 -6.66 -0.47
N PHE A 3 -3.29 -6.23 -0.57
CA PHE A 3 -2.80 -5.58 -1.79
C PHE A 3 -2.79 -6.51 -3.00
N THR A 4 -2.43 -7.79 -2.85
CA THR A 4 -2.48 -8.76 -3.94
C THR A 4 -3.89 -8.89 -4.52
N ALA A 5 -4.90 -8.98 -3.64
CA ALA A 5 -6.31 -8.99 -4.06
C ALA A 5 -6.69 -7.66 -4.74
N ALA A 6 -6.26 -6.52 -4.19
CA ALA A 6 -6.54 -5.21 -4.75
C ALA A 6 -5.95 -5.02 -6.15
N TYR A 7 -4.69 -5.43 -6.38
CA TYR A 7 -4.06 -5.42 -7.71
C TYR A 7 -4.80 -6.34 -8.69
N TRP A 8 -5.25 -7.52 -8.25
CA TRP A 8 -6.05 -8.40 -9.09
C TRP A 8 -7.40 -7.78 -9.44
N ILE A 9 -8.11 -7.20 -8.48
CA ILE A 9 -9.39 -6.49 -8.71
C ILE A 9 -9.19 -5.36 -9.71
N LEU A 10 -8.17 -4.53 -9.48
CA LEU A 10 -7.83 -3.40 -10.35
C LEU A 10 -7.58 -3.85 -11.79
N HIS A 11 -6.79 -4.91 -11.97
CA HIS A 11 -6.46 -5.44 -13.30
C HIS A 11 -7.65 -6.12 -13.99
N TYR A 12 -8.36 -6.98 -13.27
CA TYR A 12 -9.39 -7.85 -13.83
C TYR A 12 -10.72 -7.12 -14.06
N TYR A 13 -11.20 -6.39 -13.04
CA TYR A 13 -12.51 -5.73 -13.10
C TYR A 13 -12.44 -4.28 -13.59
N LYS A 14 -11.27 -3.62 -13.52
CA LYS A 14 -11.08 -2.21 -13.90
C LYS A 14 -12.15 -1.28 -13.31
N PRO A 15 -12.39 -1.34 -11.99
CA PRO A 15 -13.44 -0.55 -11.35
C PRO A 15 -13.10 0.94 -11.39
N LYS A 16 -14.12 1.78 -11.20
CA LYS A 16 -13.93 3.23 -11.00
C LYS A 16 -13.55 3.58 -9.56
N GLN A 17 -13.84 2.68 -8.60
CA GLN A 17 -13.50 2.88 -7.20
C GLN A 17 -13.29 1.54 -6.49
N ILE A 18 -12.31 1.48 -5.59
CA ILE A 18 -12.07 0.38 -4.66
C ILE A 18 -12.14 0.95 -3.24
N ALA A 19 -13.02 0.38 -2.42
CA ALA A 19 -13.20 0.77 -1.03
C ALA A 19 -12.66 -0.30 -0.08
N PHE A 20 -11.78 0.09 0.84
CA PHE A 20 -11.23 -0.77 1.88
C PHE A 20 -12.05 -0.61 3.16
N MET A 21 -12.48 -1.74 3.75
CA MET A 21 -13.17 -1.80 5.03
C MET A 21 -12.67 -3.01 5.83
N GLY A 22 -12.57 -2.87 7.15
CA GLY A 22 -12.08 -3.95 8.02
C GLY A 22 -10.59 -4.31 7.81
N CYS A 23 -9.84 -3.45 7.14
CA CYS A 23 -8.43 -3.65 6.80
C CYS A 23 -7.64 -2.37 7.09
N ASP A 24 -7.38 -2.09 8.36
CA ASP A 24 -6.61 -0.90 8.76
C ASP A 24 -5.10 -1.17 8.88
N MET A 25 -4.71 -2.45 8.81
CA MET A 25 -3.30 -2.91 8.87
C MET A 25 -2.52 -2.38 10.09
N ILE A 26 -3.21 -2.12 11.21
CA ILE A 26 -2.59 -1.77 12.48
C ILE A 26 -2.18 -3.04 13.22
N TYR A 27 -0.89 -3.15 13.54
CA TYR A 27 -0.32 -4.26 14.29
C TYR A 27 0.35 -3.74 15.57
N PRO A 28 -0.39 -3.64 16.68
CA PRO A 28 0.18 -3.16 17.94
C PRO A 28 1.18 -4.18 18.50
N LYS A 29 2.23 -3.71 19.20
CA LYS A 29 3.23 -4.58 19.85
C LYS A 29 2.66 -5.43 20.98
N SER A 30 1.54 -5.00 21.57
CA SER A 30 0.81 -5.69 22.63
C SER A 30 -0.68 -5.42 22.50
N GLY A 31 -1.49 -6.36 23.01
CA GLY A 31 -2.95 -6.32 22.92
C GLY A 31 -3.52 -7.05 21.69
N PRO A 32 -4.85 -7.04 21.51
CA PRO A 32 -5.49 -7.74 20.40
C PRO A 32 -5.04 -7.20 19.06
N THR A 33 -4.52 -8.06 18.18
CA THR A 33 -4.33 -7.72 16.78
C THR A 33 -5.67 -7.85 16.06
N HIS A 34 -6.07 -6.86 15.28
CA HIS A 34 -7.19 -7.00 14.35
C HIS A 34 -6.71 -7.74 13.08
N PHE A 35 -6.39 -9.02 13.21
CA PHE A 35 -6.11 -9.92 12.09
C PHE A 35 -7.19 -11.00 12.07
N TYR A 36 -7.81 -11.21 10.92
CA TYR A 36 -8.99 -12.07 10.67
C TYR A 36 -9.40 -13.03 11.82
N GLY A 37 -10.49 -12.71 12.53
CA GLY A 37 -11.11 -13.62 13.51
C GLY A 37 -10.40 -13.72 14.86
N SER A 38 -10.46 -14.91 15.48
CA SER A 38 -9.84 -15.25 16.77
C SER A 38 -8.53 -16.05 16.62
N GLY A 39 -7.95 -16.06 15.42
CA GLY A 39 -6.71 -16.79 15.14
C GLY A 39 -5.50 -16.15 15.81
N ASP A 40 -4.45 -16.94 16.01
CA ASP A 40 -3.16 -16.41 16.43
C ASP A 40 -2.73 -15.29 15.48
N PRO A 41 -2.14 -14.18 15.99
CA PRO A 41 -1.60 -13.15 15.13
C PRO A 41 -0.73 -13.82 14.07
N ASP A 42 -0.91 -13.49 12.78
CA ASP A 42 0.09 -13.82 11.78
C ASP A 42 1.40 -13.30 12.39
N PRO A 43 2.36 -14.19 12.75
CA PRO A 43 3.57 -13.71 13.36
C PRO A 43 4.07 -12.69 12.35
N LEU A 44 4.17 -11.42 12.75
CA LEU A 44 4.84 -10.41 11.97
C LEU A 44 6.24 -10.96 11.80
N ARG A 45 6.42 -11.80 10.79
CA ARG A 45 7.70 -12.36 10.40
C ARG A 45 8.51 -11.12 10.12
N ASP A 46 9.77 -11.14 10.53
CA ASP A 46 10.72 -10.15 10.04
C ASP A 46 10.94 -10.42 8.54
N ASP A 47 9.92 -10.09 7.77
CA ASP A 47 9.83 -10.32 6.34
C ASP A 47 10.42 -9.08 5.68
N ILE A 48 11.51 -9.31 4.97
CA ILE A 48 12.26 -8.30 4.25
C ILE A 48 11.41 -7.54 3.22
N SER A 49 10.28 -8.12 2.79
CA SER A 49 9.32 -7.51 1.86
C SER A 49 8.31 -6.58 2.53
N LEU A 50 8.27 -6.52 3.88
CA LEU A 50 7.32 -5.71 4.65
C LEU A 50 8.02 -4.56 5.37
N THR A 51 8.68 -3.68 4.62
CA THR A 51 9.39 -2.51 5.16
C THR A 51 8.47 -1.34 5.48
N SER A 52 7.49 -1.06 4.61
CA SER A 52 6.48 -0.01 4.84
C SER A 52 5.12 -0.39 4.23
N LEU A 53 4.08 -0.41 5.08
CA LEU A 53 2.70 -0.64 4.65
C LEU A 53 2.14 0.59 3.91
N GLU A 54 2.58 1.78 4.34
CA GLU A 54 2.24 3.06 3.75
C GLU A 54 2.77 3.17 2.33
N ALA A 55 4.02 2.77 2.10
CA ALA A 55 4.60 2.74 0.77
C ALA A 55 3.87 1.74 -0.15
N CYS A 56 3.52 0.56 0.37
CA CYS A 56 2.70 -0.41 -0.36
C CYS A 56 1.33 0.18 -0.74
N ALA A 57 0.69 0.90 0.19
CA ALA A 57 -0.56 1.60 -0.07
C ALA A 57 -0.38 2.73 -1.10
N ALA A 58 0.67 3.53 -0.98
CA ALA A 58 0.99 4.62 -1.90
C ALA A 58 1.24 4.12 -3.32
N ARG A 59 2.03 3.06 -3.47
CA ARG A 59 2.24 2.37 -4.75
C ARG A 59 0.91 1.92 -5.37
N PHE A 60 0.06 1.26 -4.59
CA PHE A 60 -1.25 0.83 -5.10
C PHE A 60 -2.13 2.02 -5.51
N TYR A 61 -2.16 3.08 -4.70
CA TYR A 61 -2.91 4.30 -4.98
C TYR A 61 -2.50 4.94 -6.32
N VAL A 62 -1.20 5.03 -6.59
CA VAL A 62 -0.65 5.50 -7.86
C VAL A 62 -1.21 4.69 -9.03
N PHE A 63 -1.10 3.36 -8.99
CA PHE A 63 -1.57 2.51 -10.08
C PHE A 63 -3.09 2.53 -10.26
N ALA A 64 -3.84 2.66 -9.16
CA ALA A 64 -5.29 2.79 -9.21
C ALA A 64 -5.67 4.10 -9.93
N LEU A 65 -5.10 5.24 -9.52
CA LEU A 65 -5.37 6.53 -10.14
C LEU A 65 -4.96 6.58 -11.62
N GLN A 66 -3.82 6.00 -11.98
CA GLN A 66 -3.39 5.91 -13.39
C GLN A 66 -4.36 5.10 -14.26
N GLN A 67 -5.17 4.23 -13.65
CA GLN A 67 -6.22 3.47 -14.33
C GLN A 67 -7.61 4.11 -14.17
N GLY A 68 -7.71 5.33 -13.64
CA GLY A 68 -8.97 6.01 -13.39
C GLY A 68 -9.80 5.37 -12.26
N CYS A 69 -9.15 4.63 -11.36
CA CYS A 69 -9.77 4.02 -10.20
C CYS A 69 -9.43 4.82 -8.93
N GLU A 70 -10.45 5.35 -8.27
CA GLU A 70 -10.30 5.94 -6.94
C GLU A 70 -10.10 4.85 -5.89
N THR A 71 -9.32 5.13 -4.84
CA THR A 71 -9.17 4.22 -3.70
C THR A 71 -9.52 4.95 -2.42
N VAL A 72 -10.38 4.36 -1.59
CA VAL A 72 -10.86 4.98 -0.35
C VAL A 72 -10.83 4.00 0.82
N ASN A 73 -10.73 4.53 2.04
CA ASN A 73 -10.88 3.76 3.28
C ASN A 73 -12.20 4.15 3.97
N LEU A 74 -13.03 3.15 4.26
CA LEU A 74 -14.34 3.30 4.93
C LEU A 74 -14.27 3.15 6.45
N SER A 75 -13.12 2.77 7.00
CA SER A 75 -12.93 2.67 8.45
C SER A 75 -12.90 4.07 9.07
N ASN A 76 -13.37 4.18 10.31
CA ASN A 76 -13.22 5.36 11.17
C ASN A 76 -12.14 5.18 12.24
N LEU A 77 -11.38 4.07 12.18
CA LEU A 77 -10.31 3.74 13.11
C LEU A 77 -8.95 4.23 12.60
N SER A 78 -7.93 4.17 13.47
CA SER A 78 -6.54 4.33 13.05
C SER A 78 -6.18 3.33 11.96
N SER A 79 -5.41 3.75 10.97
CA SER A 79 -5.08 2.96 9.78
C SER A 79 -3.67 3.27 9.29
N ARG A 80 -2.97 2.24 8.81
CA ARG A 80 -1.73 2.37 8.03
C ARG A 80 -2.00 2.58 6.53
N LEU A 81 -3.23 2.30 6.07
CA LEU A 81 -3.64 2.65 4.71
C LEU A 81 -3.77 4.17 4.61
N ILE A 82 -3.00 4.78 3.72
CA ILE A 82 -2.99 6.23 3.47
C ILE A 82 -4.21 6.73 2.67
N PHE A 83 -5.13 5.84 2.30
CA PHE A 83 -6.22 6.17 1.39
C PHE A 83 -7.17 7.22 1.99
N PRO A 84 -7.68 8.15 1.18
CA PRO A 84 -8.69 9.11 1.61
C PRO A 84 -9.88 8.42 2.30
N ARG A 85 -10.37 9.02 3.39
CA ARG A 85 -11.57 8.53 4.08
C ARG A 85 -12.82 8.86 3.25
N ALA A 86 -13.69 7.87 3.08
CA ALA A 86 -14.99 8.04 2.46
C ALA A 86 -16.10 7.53 3.39
N ASN A 87 -17.27 8.13 3.25
CA ASN A 87 -18.50 7.77 3.95
C ASN A 87 -19.68 7.94 2.96
N GLU A 88 -20.90 7.74 3.44
CA GLU A 88 -22.12 7.75 2.63
C GLU A 88 -22.35 9.06 1.85
N THR A 89 -21.72 10.17 2.26
CA THR A 89 -21.87 11.48 1.61
C THR A 89 -20.76 11.83 0.64
N ARG A 90 -19.67 11.05 0.57
CA ARG A 90 -18.53 11.33 -0.31
C ARG A 90 -18.42 10.26 -1.40
N SER A 91 -18.91 10.60 -2.59
CA SER A 91 -18.88 9.70 -3.76
C SER A 91 -17.60 9.80 -4.60
N GLY A 92 -16.76 10.82 -4.41
CA GLY A 92 -15.57 11.07 -5.21
C GLY A 92 -14.40 11.70 -4.46
N LEU A 93 -13.22 11.67 -5.07
CA LEU A 93 -12.02 12.31 -4.54
C LEU A 93 -11.92 13.79 -4.97
N PRO A 94 -11.56 14.69 -4.04
CA PRO A 94 -11.13 16.04 -4.36
C PRO A 94 -9.98 16.03 -5.36
N SER A 95 -9.94 17.04 -6.23
CA SER A 95 -8.97 17.11 -7.33
C SER A 95 -7.53 17.11 -6.85
N GLU A 96 -7.24 17.70 -5.69
CA GLU A 96 -5.91 17.71 -5.08
C GLU A 96 -5.42 16.30 -4.72
N LEU A 97 -6.32 15.37 -4.42
CA LEU A 97 -5.96 13.99 -4.09
C LEU A 97 -5.71 13.14 -5.34
N LEU A 98 -6.04 13.66 -6.52
CA LEU A 98 -5.81 12.99 -7.81
C LEU A 98 -4.44 13.34 -8.43
N ILE A 99 -3.71 14.32 -7.86
CA ILE A 99 -2.46 14.82 -8.42
C ILE A 99 -1.29 13.97 -7.90
N LEU A 100 -0.68 13.20 -8.81
CA LEU A 100 0.50 12.39 -8.51
C LEU A 100 1.80 13.17 -8.80
N ASN A 101 2.84 12.87 -8.04
CA ASN A 101 4.20 13.31 -8.35
C ASN A 101 4.82 12.36 -9.38
N GLU A 102 4.58 12.65 -10.65
CA GLU A 102 5.05 11.83 -11.78
C GLU A 102 6.58 11.63 -11.82
N LYS A 103 7.36 12.57 -11.28
CA LYS A 103 8.82 12.43 -11.18
C LYS A 103 9.18 11.35 -10.17
N ALA A 104 8.54 11.34 -9.00
CA ALA A 104 8.74 10.29 -8.00
C ALA A 104 8.27 8.93 -8.52
N VAL A 105 7.10 8.85 -9.19
CA VAL A 105 6.61 7.61 -9.81
C VAL A 105 7.63 7.02 -10.78
N LYS A 106 8.14 7.82 -11.73
CA LYS A 106 9.14 7.36 -12.70
C LYS A 106 10.44 6.90 -12.02
N THR A 107 10.85 7.59 -10.96
CA THR A 107 12.07 7.26 -10.21
C THR A 107 11.89 5.94 -9.44
N ALA A 108 10.73 5.75 -8.80
CA ALA A 108 10.38 4.51 -8.11
C ALA A 108 10.36 3.32 -9.06
N LEU A 109 9.66 3.42 -10.20
CA LEU A 109 9.59 2.36 -11.21
C LEU A 109 10.96 1.99 -11.79
N LYS A 110 11.82 2.99 -12.03
CA LYS A 110 13.19 2.76 -12.47
C LYS A 110 13.97 1.96 -11.41
N LEU A 111 13.89 2.38 -10.14
CA LEU A 111 14.55 1.67 -9.05
C LEU A 111 14.01 0.24 -8.87
N GLU A 112 12.69 0.02 -8.97
CA GLU A 112 12.11 -1.34 -8.94
C GLU A 112 12.69 -2.23 -10.04
N THR A 113 12.82 -1.69 -11.24
CA THR A 113 13.38 -2.41 -12.39
C THR A 113 14.86 -2.73 -12.18
N GLU A 114 15.65 -1.78 -11.68
CA GLU A 114 17.08 -1.94 -11.40
C GLU A 114 17.34 -2.96 -10.28
N LEU A 115 16.52 -2.96 -9.22
CA LEU A 115 16.64 -3.91 -8.12
C LEU A 115 16.22 -5.33 -8.54
N GLY A 116 15.22 -5.45 -9.41
CA GLY A 116 14.82 -6.73 -9.99
C GLY A 116 14.38 -7.78 -8.95
N TYR A 117 13.93 -7.34 -7.77
CA TYR A 117 13.53 -8.22 -6.67
C TYR A 117 12.22 -8.97 -6.98
N PHE A 118 12.35 -10.03 -7.78
CA PHE A 118 11.24 -10.89 -8.16
C PHE A 118 11.52 -12.33 -7.76
N VAL A 119 10.62 -12.86 -6.92
CA VAL A 119 10.67 -14.26 -6.49
C VAL A 119 9.41 -14.93 -7.01
N LEU A 120 9.55 -15.79 -8.01
CA LEU A 120 8.41 -16.43 -8.69
C LEU A 120 7.46 -17.13 -7.70
N SER A 121 7.99 -17.74 -6.63
CA SER A 121 7.16 -18.41 -5.64
C SER A 121 6.48 -17.47 -4.64
N GLY A 122 6.79 -16.17 -4.65
CA GLY A 122 6.36 -15.20 -3.64
C GLY A 122 6.93 -15.41 -2.24
N ARG A 123 7.92 -16.31 -2.09
CA ARG A 123 8.48 -16.70 -0.78
C ARG A 123 9.75 -15.90 -0.47
N TYR A 124 9.60 -14.57 -0.38
CA TYR A 124 10.71 -13.63 -0.22
C TYR A 124 11.59 -13.92 1.00
N TRP A 125 11.03 -14.44 2.09
CA TRP A 125 11.78 -14.86 3.28
C TRP A 125 12.84 -15.95 3.02
N LYS A 126 12.71 -16.74 1.94
CA LYS A 126 13.71 -17.78 1.60
C LYS A 126 14.96 -17.21 0.91
N VAL A 127 14.89 -15.98 0.43
CA VAL A 127 15.96 -15.30 -0.31
C VAL A 127 16.25 -13.93 0.28
N SER A 128 15.98 -13.75 1.57
CA SER A 128 16.12 -12.46 2.25
C SER A 128 17.55 -11.92 2.21
N ASN A 129 18.54 -12.82 2.13
CA ASN A 129 19.95 -12.48 1.94
C ASN A 129 20.26 -11.82 0.58
N LEU A 130 19.36 -11.91 -0.40
CA LEU A 130 19.50 -11.29 -1.73
C LEU A 130 18.83 -9.92 -1.81
N ILE A 131 18.13 -9.48 -0.75
CA ILE A 131 17.33 -8.26 -0.75
C ILE A 131 17.95 -7.25 0.22
N GLU A 132 18.41 -6.13 -0.33
CA GLU A 132 19.00 -5.07 0.47
C GLU A 132 17.93 -4.19 1.13
N ARG A 133 17.82 -4.25 2.46
CA ARG A 133 16.84 -3.47 3.24
C ARG A 133 16.94 -1.96 2.98
N LYS A 134 18.15 -1.41 2.83
CA LYS A 134 18.35 0.02 2.55
C LYS A 134 17.75 0.44 1.21
N GLN A 135 17.83 -0.43 0.20
CA GLN A 135 17.22 -0.17 -1.10
C GLN A 135 15.69 -0.23 -1.03
N MET A 136 15.15 -1.16 -0.24
CA MET A 136 13.71 -1.22 0.03
C MET A 136 13.20 0.05 0.73
N GLN A 137 13.92 0.54 1.75
CA GLN A 137 13.56 1.79 2.43
C GLN A 137 13.59 3.01 1.49
N LYS A 138 14.61 3.09 0.64
CA LYS A 138 14.69 4.13 -0.40
C LYS A 138 13.53 4.04 -1.38
N LEU A 139 13.13 2.84 -1.77
CA LEU A 139 11.96 2.62 -2.62
C LEU A 139 10.66 3.03 -1.91
N ASP A 140 10.54 2.75 -0.62
CA ASP A 140 9.39 3.13 0.20
C ASP A 140 9.21 4.65 0.25
N GLU A 141 10.30 5.39 0.51
CA GLU A 141 10.32 6.85 0.49
C GLU A 141 9.87 7.42 -0.86
N LEU A 142 10.33 6.81 -1.97
CA LEU A 142 9.93 7.22 -3.30
C LEU A 142 8.43 7.03 -3.52
N TRP A 143 7.86 5.90 -3.12
CA TRP A 143 6.43 5.65 -3.25
C TRP A 143 5.59 6.58 -2.36
N ILE A 144 6.02 6.86 -1.13
CA ILE A 144 5.36 7.81 -0.24
C ILE A 144 5.39 9.23 -0.84
N SER A 145 6.50 9.64 -1.45
CA SER A 145 6.62 10.95 -2.11
C SER A 145 5.87 11.06 -3.45
N ALA A 146 5.35 9.93 -3.97
CA ALA A 146 4.64 9.87 -5.24
C ALA A 146 3.17 10.31 -5.13
N VAL A 147 2.61 10.31 -3.93
CA VAL A 147 1.20 10.64 -3.66
C VAL A 147 1.06 12.03 -3.03
N PRO A 148 -0.14 12.64 -3.05
CA PRO A 148 -0.39 13.91 -2.40
C PRO A 148 0.03 13.92 -0.93
N GLU A 149 0.75 14.98 -0.51
CA GLU A 149 1.22 15.16 0.87
C GLU A 149 0.09 15.11 1.90
N ALA A 150 -1.12 15.53 1.52
CA ALA A 150 -2.30 15.45 2.37
C ALA A 150 -2.60 14.02 2.87
N LEU A 151 -2.18 12.99 2.13
CA LEU A 151 -2.33 11.58 2.48
C LEU A 151 -1.21 11.06 3.38
N THR A 152 -0.06 11.74 3.44
CA THR A 152 1.15 11.24 4.10
C THR A 152 1.66 12.15 5.22
N LYS A 153 1.06 13.34 5.41
CA LYS A 153 1.45 14.34 6.44
C LYS A 153 1.48 13.85 7.90
N HIS A 154 0.90 12.68 8.16
CA HIS A 154 0.73 12.11 9.51
C HIS A 154 1.61 10.88 9.74
N LEU A 155 2.42 10.52 8.75
CA LEU A 155 3.44 9.47 8.82
C LEU A 155 4.71 10.01 9.47
#